data_AF-A0A2D6LNA5-F1
#
_entry.id   AF-A0A2D6LNA5-F1
#
_cell.length_a   1.000
_cell.length_b   1.000
_cell.length_c   1.000
_cell.angle_alpha   90.00
_cell.angle_beta   90.00
_cell.angle_gamma   90.00
#
_symmetry.space_group_name_H-M   'P 1'
#
loop_
_entity.id
_entity.type
_entity.pdbx_description
1 polymer ?
#
loop_
_entity_poly.entity_id
_entity_poly.type
_entity_poly.pdbx_seq_one_letter_code
_entity_poly.pdbx_strand_id
1 'polypeptide(L)'
;IVKREPWVKHYTYLWAAWYLYQAGHRDAVVEFLHHTFQHTRHEADVLVAHWAGQFVRHSARAGAGHEETISMLPLFKQAAGVSDEHWPDVEQALTWWLGVWWYYQDERYEQAARQLGTFADLDRPRLIETAQRCLLISPLSISARQINRFWSDALSQGLIGAAQRHDRTMFHLSGFAHHVWARRWWSACVALGWSVGTSWHPRSWPAWLRFTRTALVYYLGQPRRGK
;
A
#
# COMPACT_ATOMS: atom_id res chain seq x y z
N ILE A 1 -16.13 -27.24 -0.85
CA ILE A 1 -15.59 -26.68 0.43
C ILE A 1 -14.05 -26.55 0.44
N VAL A 2 -13.32 -26.93 -0.63
CA VAL A 2 -11.84 -26.99 -0.67
C VAL A 2 -11.10 -25.64 -0.92
N LYS A 3 -11.78 -24.54 -1.25
CA LYS A 3 -11.11 -23.28 -1.67
C LYS A 3 -10.56 -22.37 -0.54
N ARG A 4 -10.73 -22.72 0.75
CA ARG A 4 -10.34 -21.84 1.87
C ARG A 4 -9.01 -22.19 2.53
N GLU A 5 -8.52 -23.41 2.38
CA GLU A 5 -7.36 -23.92 3.12
C GLU A 5 -6.06 -23.12 2.89
N PRO A 6 -5.68 -22.71 1.66
CA PRO A 6 -4.46 -21.93 1.45
C PRO A 6 -4.51 -20.55 2.10
N TRP A 7 -5.68 -19.91 2.07
CA TRP A 7 -5.89 -18.59 2.68
C TRP A 7 -5.83 -18.64 4.20
N VAL A 8 -6.40 -19.70 4.81
CA VAL A 8 -6.32 -19.90 6.26
C VAL A 8 -4.87 -20.13 6.67
N LYS A 9 -4.13 -21.02 5.99
CA LYS A 9 -2.71 -21.26 6.26
C LYS A 9 -1.89 -19.99 6.16
N HIS A 10 -2.10 -19.19 5.11
CA HIS A 10 -1.42 -17.90 4.94
C HIS A 10 -1.62 -16.98 6.16
N TYR A 11 -2.87 -16.75 6.60
CA TYR A 11 -3.13 -15.91 7.76
C TYR A 11 -2.64 -16.52 9.07
N THR A 12 -2.70 -17.84 9.23
CA THR A 12 -2.15 -18.52 10.40
C THR A 12 -0.64 -18.31 10.49
N TYR A 13 0.08 -18.42 9.38
CA TYR A 13 1.52 -18.17 9.35
C TYR A 13 1.85 -16.71 9.63
N LEU A 14 1.11 -15.74 9.09
CA LEU A 14 1.32 -14.33 9.41
C LEU A 14 1.08 -14.02 10.88
N TRP A 15 0.01 -14.56 11.46
CA TRP A 15 -0.27 -14.40 12.88
C TRP A 15 0.82 -15.04 13.74
N ALA A 16 1.26 -16.25 13.41
CA ALA A 16 2.34 -16.94 14.12
C ALA A 16 3.67 -16.19 14.01
N ALA A 17 4.02 -15.68 12.82
CA ALA A 17 5.21 -14.86 12.62
C ALA A 17 5.17 -13.58 13.48
N TRP A 18 4.03 -12.89 13.52
CA TRP A 18 3.87 -11.72 14.41
C TRP A 18 4.00 -12.11 15.88
N TYR A 19 3.37 -13.21 16.31
CA TYR A 19 3.47 -13.66 17.71
C TYR A 19 4.90 -14.07 18.09
N LEU A 20 5.62 -14.78 17.22
CA LEU A 20 7.02 -15.17 17.44
C LEU A 20 7.94 -13.96 17.52
N TYR A 21 7.66 -12.90 16.76
CA TYR A 21 8.38 -11.64 16.88
C TYR A 21 8.21 -11.04 18.28
N GLN A 22 6.97 -10.99 18.78
CA GLN A 22 6.68 -10.51 20.14
C GLN A 22 7.39 -11.34 21.22
N ALA A 23 7.56 -12.63 20.99
CA ALA A 23 8.30 -13.53 21.87
C ALA A 23 9.83 -13.47 21.70
N GLY A 24 10.35 -12.62 20.79
CA GLY A 24 11.79 -12.44 20.56
C GLY A 24 12.43 -13.49 19.63
N HIS A 25 11.64 -14.37 19.00
CA HIS A 25 12.13 -15.46 18.15
C HIS A 25 12.31 -15.03 16.69
N ARG A 26 13.22 -14.09 16.42
CA ARG A 26 13.39 -13.44 15.11
C ARG A 26 13.67 -14.40 13.94
N ASP A 27 14.49 -15.43 14.14
CA ASP A 27 14.82 -16.38 13.07
C ASP A 27 13.58 -17.17 12.62
N ALA A 28 12.72 -17.55 13.58
CA ALA A 28 11.46 -18.25 13.29
C ALA A 28 10.46 -17.34 12.56
N VAL A 29 10.50 -16.02 12.77
CA VAL A 29 9.68 -15.07 11.99
C VAL A 29 9.97 -15.20 10.51
N VAL A 30 11.25 -15.24 10.13
CA VAL A 30 11.69 -15.33 8.72
C VAL A 30 11.19 -16.62 8.09
N GLU A 31 11.31 -17.75 8.79
CA GLU A 31 10.82 -19.05 8.33
C GLU A 31 9.30 -19.03 8.07
N PHE A 32 8.53 -18.54 9.03
CA PHE A 32 7.07 -18.47 8.90
C PHE A 32 6.62 -17.52 7.79
N LEU A 33 7.30 -16.37 7.65
CA LEU A 33 7.06 -15.46 6.54
C LEU A 33 7.41 -16.10 5.19
N HIS A 34 8.50 -16.86 5.11
CA HIS A 34 8.86 -17.61 3.91
C HIS A 34 7.79 -18.65 3.53
N HIS A 35 7.15 -19.32 4.50
CA HIS A 35 6.02 -20.20 4.21
C HIS A 35 4.81 -19.48 3.62
N THR A 36 4.61 -18.19 3.94
CA THR A 36 3.52 -17.43 3.32
C THR A 36 3.75 -17.23 1.82
N PHE A 37 5.00 -17.13 1.35
CA PHE A 37 5.36 -17.02 -0.08
C PHE A 37 4.88 -18.22 -0.89
N GLN A 38 5.04 -19.44 -0.36
CA GLN A 38 4.66 -20.69 -1.03
C GLN A 38 3.16 -20.76 -1.36
N HIS A 39 2.36 -19.89 -0.74
CA HIS A 39 0.92 -19.84 -0.90
C HIS A 39 0.43 -18.62 -1.70
N THR A 40 1.32 -17.75 -2.19
CA THR A 40 0.97 -16.57 -2.99
C THR A 40 1.72 -16.53 -4.33
N ARG A 41 1.17 -15.79 -5.30
CA ARG A 41 1.83 -15.49 -6.58
C ARG A 41 2.16 -14.00 -6.72
N HIS A 42 2.25 -13.29 -5.61
CA HIS A 42 2.53 -11.87 -5.59
C HIS A 42 4.03 -11.62 -5.79
N GLU A 43 4.35 -10.50 -6.43
CA GLU A 43 5.71 -9.96 -6.40
C GLU A 43 6.10 -9.63 -4.96
N ALA A 44 7.40 -9.67 -4.69
CA ALA A 44 7.94 -9.60 -3.34
C ALA A 44 7.53 -8.30 -2.62
N ASP A 45 7.50 -7.18 -3.33
CA ASP A 45 7.08 -5.87 -2.83
C ASP A 45 5.61 -5.86 -2.37
N VAL A 46 4.70 -6.42 -3.16
CA VAL A 46 3.28 -6.55 -2.84
C VAL A 46 3.08 -7.44 -1.63
N LEU A 47 3.83 -8.54 -1.57
CA LEU A 47 3.73 -9.47 -0.45
C LEU A 47 4.24 -8.86 0.84
N VAL A 48 5.38 -8.16 0.81
CA VAL A 48 5.90 -7.44 1.97
C VAL A 48 4.93 -6.35 2.43
N ALA A 49 4.30 -5.60 1.50
CA ALA A 49 3.26 -4.64 1.86
C ALA A 49 2.05 -5.31 2.52
N HIS A 50 1.68 -6.51 2.06
CA HIS A 50 0.64 -7.30 2.71
C HIS A 50 1.02 -7.70 4.13
N TRP A 51 2.25 -8.16 4.35
CA TRP A 51 2.77 -8.47 5.67
C TRP A 51 2.74 -7.24 6.58
N ALA A 52 3.29 -6.11 6.14
CA ALA A 52 3.28 -4.86 6.88
C ALA A 52 1.86 -4.46 7.30
N GLY A 53 0.88 -4.59 6.41
CA GLY A 53 -0.51 -4.28 6.74
C GLY A 53 -1.18 -5.24 7.71
N GLN A 54 -0.82 -6.53 7.73
CA GLN A 54 -1.34 -7.43 8.77
C GLN A 54 -0.62 -7.20 10.11
N PHE A 55 0.68 -6.98 10.09
CA PHE A 55 1.48 -6.79 11.29
C PHE A 55 1.12 -5.49 12.00
N VAL A 56 0.91 -4.38 11.28
CA VAL A 56 0.47 -3.12 11.90
C VAL A 56 -0.91 -3.27 12.53
N ARG A 57 -1.81 -4.08 11.94
CA ARG A 57 -3.13 -4.37 12.53
C ARG A 57 -3.03 -5.21 13.80
N HIS A 58 -2.17 -6.22 13.81
CA HIS A 58 -1.94 -7.02 15.01
C HIS A 58 -1.30 -6.20 16.13
N SER A 59 -0.28 -5.41 15.78
CA SER A 59 0.42 -4.50 16.70
C SER A 59 -0.54 -3.46 17.28
N ALA A 60 -1.35 -2.81 16.44
CA ALA A 60 -2.37 -1.85 16.89
C ALA A 60 -3.40 -2.47 17.86
N ARG A 61 -3.83 -3.71 17.61
CA ARG A 61 -4.74 -4.44 18.52
C ARG A 61 -4.09 -4.82 19.85
N ALA A 62 -2.78 -5.01 19.85
CA ALA A 62 -1.99 -5.23 21.06
C ALA A 62 -1.60 -3.92 21.77
N GLY A 63 -2.01 -2.76 21.25
CA GLY A 63 -1.70 -1.44 21.81
C GLY A 63 -0.34 -0.87 21.38
N ALA A 64 0.35 -1.52 20.45
CA ALA A 64 1.64 -1.06 19.93
C ALA A 64 1.47 -0.15 18.70
N GLY A 65 2.48 0.70 18.45
CA GLY A 65 2.52 1.64 17.33
C GLY A 65 3.02 1.03 16.02
N HIS A 66 2.94 1.80 14.93
CA HIS A 66 3.46 1.39 13.62
C HIS A 66 4.99 1.27 13.57
N GLU A 67 5.70 1.98 14.45
CA GLU A 67 7.16 1.93 14.63
C GLU A 67 7.66 0.50 14.88
N GLU A 68 6.88 -0.30 15.61
CA GLU A 68 7.19 -1.70 15.80
C GLU A 68 7.22 -2.45 14.46
N THR A 69 6.22 -2.25 13.60
CA THR A 69 6.20 -2.87 12.27
C THR A 69 7.34 -2.36 11.38
N ILE A 70 7.74 -1.09 11.52
CA ILE A 70 8.92 -0.54 10.82
C ILE A 70 10.19 -1.30 11.24
N SER A 71 10.36 -1.59 12.54
CA SER A 71 11.52 -2.34 13.04
C SER A 71 11.61 -3.78 12.51
N MET A 72 10.54 -4.29 11.90
CA MET A 72 10.45 -5.64 11.32
C MET A 72 10.76 -5.68 9.83
N LEU A 73 10.84 -4.53 9.15
CA LEU A 73 11.11 -4.48 7.71
C LEU A 73 12.38 -5.25 7.30
N PRO A 74 13.49 -5.27 8.07
CA PRO A 74 14.64 -6.13 7.74
C PRO A 74 14.32 -7.63 7.70
N LEU A 75 13.44 -8.11 8.59
CA LEU A 75 12.98 -9.51 8.58
C LEU A 75 12.12 -9.79 7.34
N PHE A 76 11.32 -8.80 6.92
CA PHE A 76 10.51 -8.91 5.71
C PHE A 76 11.38 -8.98 4.46
N LYS A 77 12.40 -8.11 4.36
CA LYS A 77 13.40 -8.16 3.29
C LYS A 77 14.04 -9.54 3.18
N GLN A 78 14.51 -10.06 4.31
CA GLN A 78 15.19 -11.34 4.39
C GLN A 78 14.26 -12.48 3.95
N ALA A 79 13.05 -12.55 4.49
CA ALA A 79 12.08 -13.58 4.15
C ALA A 79 11.62 -13.51 2.69
N ALA A 80 11.54 -12.30 2.14
CA ALA A 80 11.13 -12.06 0.75
C ALA A 80 12.25 -12.20 -0.28
N GLY A 81 13.51 -12.28 0.15
CA GLY A 81 14.66 -12.35 -0.74
C GLY A 81 14.78 -11.12 -1.65
N VAL A 82 14.33 -9.95 -1.19
CA VAL A 82 14.46 -8.70 -1.97
C VAL A 82 15.93 -8.29 -1.98
N SER A 83 16.50 -8.12 -3.17
CA SER A 83 17.90 -7.71 -3.34
C SER A 83 18.19 -6.37 -2.68
N ASP A 84 19.44 -6.16 -2.26
CA ASP A 84 19.91 -4.91 -1.67
C ASP A 84 19.74 -3.69 -2.59
N GLU A 85 19.79 -3.89 -3.91
CA GLU A 85 19.59 -2.83 -4.90
C GLU A 85 18.14 -2.30 -4.91
N HIS A 86 17.16 -3.20 -4.84
CA HIS A 86 15.74 -2.84 -4.92
C HIS A 86 15.12 -2.47 -3.56
N TRP A 87 15.73 -2.92 -2.46
CA TRP A 87 15.17 -2.77 -1.12
C TRP A 87 14.92 -1.31 -0.68
N PRO A 88 15.82 -0.33 -0.90
CA PRO A 88 15.63 1.03 -0.42
C PRO A 88 14.32 1.68 -0.91
N ASP A 89 13.93 1.41 -2.15
CA ASP A 89 12.69 1.91 -2.74
C ASP A 89 11.45 1.29 -2.08
N VAL A 90 11.51 -0.03 -1.81
CA VAL A 90 10.44 -0.78 -1.13
C VAL A 90 10.31 -0.32 0.32
N GLU A 91 11.43 -0.22 1.03
CA GLU A 91 11.50 0.23 2.42
C GLU A 91 10.97 1.65 2.58
N GLN A 92 11.35 2.57 1.69
CA GLN A 92 10.84 3.94 1.68
C GLN A 92 9.31 3.96 1.51
N ALA A 93 8.79 3.21 0.54
CA ALA A 93 7.35 3.14 0.30
C ALA A 93 6.60 2.55 1.51
N LEU A 94 7.10 1.47 2.11
CA LEU A 94 6.49 0.84 3.28
C LEU A 94 6.54 1.72 4.52
N THR A 95 7.68 2.36 4.76
CA THR A 95 7.85 3.29 5.88
C THR A 95 6.87 4.45 5.77
N TRP A 96 6.73 5.02 4.57
CA TRP A 96 5.75 6.06 4.32
C TRP A 96 4.31 5.55 4.48
N TRP A 97 4.01 4.36 3.96
CA TRP A 97 2.68 3.75 4.11
C TRP A 97 2.32 3.53 5.59
N LEU A 98 3.24 2.97 6.38
CA LEU A 98 3.07 2.72 7.81
C LEU A 98 2.95 4.01 8.62
N GLY A 99 3.77 5.01 8.30
CA GLY A 99 3.81 6.29 9.02
C GLY A 99 2.67 7.23 8.66
N VAL A 100 2.16 7.19 7.42
CA VAL A 100 1.18 8.17 6.91
C VAL A 100 -0.11 7.50 6.48
N TRP A 101 -0.04 6.61 5.49
CA TRP A 101 -1.23 6.09 4.83
C TRP A 101 -2.09 5.20 5.73
N TRP A 102 -1.45 4.40 6.57
CA TRP A 102 -2.11 3.55 7.56
C TRP A 102 -3.09 4.34 8.43
N TYR A 103 -2.72 5.55 8.86
CA TYR A 103 -3.61 6.39 9.67
C TYR A 103 -4.83 6.90 8.89
N TYR A 104 -4.70 7.17 7.58
CA TYR A 104 -5.89 7.44 6.75
C TYR A 104 -6.78 6.20 6.64
N GLN A 105 -6.21 5.00 6.61
CA GLN A 105 -6.96 3.75 6.56
C GLN A 105 -7.70 3.45 7.87
N ASP A 106 -7.06 3.74 8.99
CA ASP A 106 -7.62 3.61 10.34
C ASP A 106 -8.49 4.82 10.74
N GLU A 107 -8.80 5.72 9.80
CA GLU A 107 -9.62 6.93 9.99
C GLU A 107 -9.09 7.93 11.05
N ARG A 108 -7.81 7.83 11.39
CA ARG A 108 -7.08 8.73 12.33
C ARG A 108 -6.50 9.93 11.59
N TYR A 109 -7.35 10.72 10.95
CA TYR A 109 -6.92 11.77 10.00
C TYR A 109 -6.01 12.85 10.60
N GLU A 110 -6.23 13.24 11.86
CA GLU A 110 -5.35 14.23 12.51
C GLU A 110 -3.92 13.71 12.70
N GLN A 111 -3.77 12.43 13.04
CA GLN A 111 -2.47 11.80 13.13
C GLN A 111 -1.84 11.62 11.75
N ALA A 112 -2.65 11.22 10.77
CA ALA A 112 -2.20 11.10 9.38
C ALA A 112 -1.66 12.44 8.84
N ALA A 113 -2.35 13.55 9.12
CA ALA A 113 -1.92 14.89 8.73
C ALA A 113 -0.62 15.29 9.44
N ARG A 114 -0.49 15.05 10.76
CA ARG A 114 0.75 15.33 11.49
C ARG A 114 1.94 14.56 10.93
N GLN A 115 1.76 13.26 10.67
CA GLN A 115 2.80 12.40 10.12
C GLN A 115 3.13 12.74 8.67
N LEU A 116 2.15 13.16 7.87
CA LEU A 116 2.42 13.65 6.52
C LEU A 116 3.42 14.82 6.51
N GLY A 117 3.37 15.70 7.52
CA GLY A 117 4.29 16.82 7.67
C GLY A 117 5.74 16.42 7.97
N THR A 118 5.98 15.22 8.51
CA THR A 118 7.37 14.74 8.75
C THR A 118 8.08 14.35 7.45
N PHE A 119 7.36 14.30 6.33
CA PHE A 119 7.90 14.03 4.99
C PHE A 119 7.98 15.29 4.12
N ALA A 120 8.01 16.48 4.74
CA ALA A 120 8.10 17.75 4.02
C ALA A 120 9.38 17.91 3.17
N ASP A 121 10.45 17.18 3.52
CA ASP A 121 11.71 17.18 2.80
C ASP A 121 11.67 16.35 1.50
N LEU A 122 10.65 15.50 1.32
CA LEU A 122 10.46 14.83 0.03
C LEU A 122 10.09 15.87 -1.03
N ASP A 123 10.82 15.86 -2.13
CA ASP A 123 10.40 16.65 -3.27
C ASP A 123 8.99 16.23 -3.73
N ARG A 124 8.26 17.18 -4.30
CA ARG A 124 6.86 16.96 -4.66
C ARG A 124 6.66 15.78 -5.62
N PRO A 125 7.48 15.61 -6.70
CA PRO A 125 7.37 14.43 -7.56
C PRO A 125 7.52 13.11 -6.80
N ARG A 126 8.51 13.00 -5.91
CA ARG A 126 8.76 11.80 -5.11
C ARG A 126 7.62 11.54 -4.13
N LEU A 127 7.07 12.57 -3.48
CA LEU A 127 5.90 12.41 -2.61
C LEU A 127 4.70 11.80 -3.36
N ILE A 128 4.40 12.33 -4.56
CA ILE A 128 3.31 11.84 -5.39
C ILE A 128 3.56 10.39 -5.82
N GLU A 129 4.78 10.09 -6.28
CA GLU A 129 5.17 8.74 -6.69
C GLU A 129 5.08 7.75 -5.51
N THR A 130 5.65 8.09 -4.36
CA THR A 130 5.61 7.26 -3.14
C THR A 130 4.16 7.00 -2.73
N ALA A 131 3.33 8.04 -2.66
CA ALA A 131 1.92 7.88 -2.31
C ALA A 131 1.17 7.00 -3.33
N GLN A 132 1.45 7.14 -4.64
CA GLN A 132 0.86 6.29 -5.67
C GLN A 132 1.27 4.82 -5.54
N ARG A 133 2.57 4.54 -5.34
CA ARG A 133 3.08 3.19 -5.09
C ARG A 133 2.41 2.59 -3.86
N CYS A 134 2.30 3.36 -2.79
CA CYS A 134 1.60 2.98 -1.55
C CYS A 134 0.14 2.58 -1.78
N LEU A 135 -0.58 3.29 -2.65
CA LEU A 135 -1.95 2.91 -3.01
C LEU A 135 -2.00 1.58 -3.77
N LEU A 136 -1.06 1.34 -4.68
CA LEU A 136 -1.04 0.12 -5.49
C LEU A 136 -0.73 -1.12 -4.66
N ILE A 137 0.20 -1.00 -3.70
CA ILE A 137 0.62 -2.09 -2.81
C ILE A 137 -0.24 -2.20 -1.54
N SER A 138 -1.16 -1.25 -1.31
CA SER A 138 -2.01 -1.23 -0.11
C SER A 138 -2.76 -2.55 0.05
N PRO A 139 -2.66 -3.23 1.19
CA PRO A 139 -3.41 -4.47 1.44
C PRO A 139 -4.89 -4.24 1.77
N LEU A 140 -5.25 -3.01 2.11
CA LEU A 140 -6.61 -2.62 2.47
C LEU A 140 -7.26 -1.81 1.36
N SER A 141 -8.60 -1.85 1.34
CA SER A 141 -9.36 -1.08 0.37
C SER A 141 -9.21 0.41 0.57
N ILE A 142 -8.97 1.09 -0.53
CA ILE A 142 -8.82 2.54 -0.59
C ILE A 142 -10.16 3.18 -0.94
N SER A 143 -10.65 4.09 -0.11
CA SER A 143 -11.86 4.86 -0.40
C SER A 143 -11.52 6.20 -1.06
N ALA A 144 -12.45 6.72 -1.86
CA ALA A 144 -12.33 8.08 -2.41
C ALA A 144 -12.25 9.14 -1.30
N ARG A 145 -12.90 8.89 -0.15
CA ARG A 145 -12.82 9.76 1.03
C ARG A 145 -11.38 9.88 1.55
N GLN A 146 -10.67 8.76 1.69
CA GLN A 146 -9.28 8.74 2.13
C GLN A 146 -8.37 9.50 1.16
N ILE A 147 -8.49 9.26 -0.14
CA ILE A 147 -7.73 9.98 -1.17
C ILE A 147 -7.99 11.48 -1.09
N ASN A 148 -9.26 11.88 -0.99
CA ASN A 148 -9.65 13.29 -0.91
C ASN A 148 -9.12 13.96 0.36
N ARG A 149 -9.14 13.23 1.49
CA ARG A 149 -8.64 13.74 2.76
C ARG A 149 -7.13 13.92 2.71
N PHE A 150 -6.39 12.90 2.29
CA PHE A 150 -4.95 12.99 2.06
C PHE A 150 -4.59 14.18 1.15
N TRP A 151 -5.29 14.32 0.03
CA TRP A 151 -5.04 15.42 -0.91
C TRP A 151 -5.29 16.79 -0.26
N SER A 152 -6.34 16.93 0.53
CA SER A 152 -6.66 18.16 1.26
C SER A 152 -5.58 18.50 2.31
N ASP A 153 -5.13 17.50 3.06
CA ASP A 153 -4.10 17.67 4.10
C ASP A 153 -2.73 17.98 3.47
N ALA A 154 -2.39 17.37 2.32
CA ALA A 154 -1.17 17.68 1.57
C ALA A 154 -1.18 19.10 0.96
N LEU A 155 -2.35 19.56 0.49
CA LEU A 155 -2.53 20.94 0.02
C LEU A 155 -2.39 21.96 1.16
N SER A 156 -3.01 21.70 2.31
CA SER A 156 -3.00 22.64 3.44
C SER A 156 -1.60 22.80 4.06
N GLN A 157 -0.77 21.77 3.95
CA GLN A 157 0.63 21.79 4.40
C GLN A 157 1.61 22.30 3.33
N GLY A 158 1.12 22.69 2.14
CA GLY A 158 1.97 23.20 1.06
C GLY A 158 2.86 22.16 0.36
N LEU A 159 2.69 20.87 0.69
CA LEU A 159 3.44 19.76 0.08
C LEU A 159 3.07 19.59 -1.40
N ILE A 160 1.79 19.78 -1.71
CA ILE A 160 1.26 19.78 -3.08
C ILE A 160 0.67 21.16 -3.36
N GLY A 161 0.81 21.68 -4.58
CA GLY A 161 0.22 22.95 -4.98
C GLY A 161 -1.17 22.79 -5.64
N ALA A 162 -1.91 23.90 -5.71
CA ALA A 162 -3.23 23.92 -6.33
C ALA A 162 -3.20 23.66 -7.86
N ALA A 163 -2.08 23.95 -8.53
CA ALA A 163 -1.91 23.70 -9.96
C ALA A 163 -1.83 22.20 -10.30
N GLN A 164 -1.53 21.36 -9.32
CA GLN A 164 -1.33 19.92 -9.46
C GLN A 164 -2.63 19.11 -9.30
N ARG A 165 -3.82 19.74 -9.34
CA ARG A 165 -5.11 19.02 -9.23
C ARG A 165 -5.26 17.80 -10.15
N HIS A 166 -4.54 17.77 -11.27
CA HIS A 166 -4.53 16.63 -12.20
C HIS A 166 -3.87 15.37 -11.61
N ASP A 167 -2.93 15.49 -10.66
CA ASP A 167 -2.33 14.33 -10.00
C ASP A 167 -3.31 13.66 -9.02
N ARG A 168 -4.37 14.36 -8.60
CA ARG A 168 -5.48 13.74 -7.85
C ARG A 168 -6.20 12.67 -8.68
N THR A 169 -6.32 12.87 -9.99
CA THR A 169 -6.87 11.86 -10.90
C THR A 169 -6.05 10.57 -10.85
N MET A 170 -4.72 10.67 -10.82
CA MET A 170 -3.86 9.48 -10.72
C MET A 170 -4.16 8.67 -9.46
N PHE A 171 -4.36 9.32 -8.31
CA PHE A 171 -4.69 8.62 -7.07
C PHE A 171 -6.02 7.85 -7.17
N HIS A 172 -7.05 8.46 -7.77
CA HIS A 172 -8.32 7.77 -8.00
C HIS A 172 -8.20 6.61 -9.00
N LEU A 173 -7.37 6.76 -10.04
CA LEU A 173 -7.09 5.69 -10.99
C LEU A 173 -6.33 4.52 -10.35
N SER A 174 -5.33 4.79 -9.50
CA SER A 174 -4.65 3.76 -8.71
C SER A 174 -5.62 3.05 -7.77
N GLY A 175 -6.52 3.79 -7.10
CA GLY A 175 -7.60 3.20 -6.30
C GLY A 175 -8.56 2.34 -7.13
N PHE A 176 -8.93 2.77 -8.32
CA PHE A 176 -9.73 1.98 -9.27
C PHE A 176 -9.05 0.66 -9.61
N ALA A 177 -7.77 0.71 -9.98
CA ALA A 177 -7.01 -0.48 -10.36
C ALA A 177 -6.88 -1.47 -9.20
N HIS A 178 -6.61 -0.96 -8.00
CA HIS A 178 -6.61 -1.74 -6.77
C HIS A 178 -7.96 -2.47 -6.56
N HIS A 179 -9.09 -1.79 -6.74
CA HIS A 179 -10.42 -2.41 -6.60
C HIS A 179 -10.74 -3.43 -7.70
N VAL A 180 -10.35 -3.16 -8.95
CA VAL A 180 -10.50 -4.12 -10.06
C VAL A 180 -9.76 -5.41 -9.73
N TRP A 181 -8.51 -5.29 -9.28
CA TRP A 181 -7.69 -6.42 -8.91
C TRP A 181 -8.26 -7.21 -7.72
N ALA A 182 -8.78 -6.49 -6.72
CA ALA A 182 -9.51 -7.08 -5.60
C ALA A 182 -10.91 -7.63 -5.97
N ARG A 183 -11.34 -7.49 -7.23
CA ARG A 183 -12.68 -7.89 -7.75
C ARG A 183 -13.84 -7.19 -7.03
N ARG A 184 -13.60 -5.97 -6.55
CA ARG A 184 -14.58 -5.11 -5.86
C ARG A 184 -15.21 -4.14 -6.86
N TRP A 185 -16.02 -4.67 -7.78
CA TRP A 185 -16.53 -3.92 -8.94
C TRP A 185 -17.28 -2.64 -8.57
N TRP A 186 -18.11 -2.64 -7.52
CA TRP A 186 -18.79 -1.43 -7.07
C TRP A 186 -17.82 -0.33 -6.66
N SER A 187 -16.84 -0.67 -5.82
CA SER A 187 -15.79 0.27 -5.37
C SER A 187 -14.93 0.74 -6.56
N ALA A 188 -14.66 -0.13 -7.52
CA ALA A 188 -14.00 0.23 -8.77
C ALA A 188 -14.82 1.27 -9.56
N CYS A 189 -16.11 1.02 -9.81
CA CYS A 189 -16.98 1.97 -10.50
C CYS A 189 -17.03 3.34 -9.81
N VAL A 190 -17.13 3.36 -8.47
CA VAL A 190 -17.09 4.61 -7.70
C VAL A 190 -15.75 5.34 -7.90
N ALA A 191 -14.62 4.64 -7.77
CA ALA A 191 -13.29 5.23 -7.98
C ALA A 191 -13.09 5.75 -9.42
N LEU A 192 -13.62 5.03 -10.42
CA LEU A 192 -13.61 5.46 -11.81
C LEU A 192 -14.45 6.72 -12.02
N GLY A 193 -15.66 6.79 -11.43
CA GLY A 193 -16.50 7.99 -11.46
C GLY A 193 -15.80 9.21 -10.88
N TRP A 194 -15.10 9.07 -9.75
CA TRP A 194 -14.25 10.14 -9.19
C TRP A 194 -13.08 10.50 -10.10
N SER A 195 -12.45 9.51 -10.74
CA SER A 195 -11.37 9.74 -11.71
C SER A 195 -11.87 10.59 -12.88
N VAL A 196 -13.03 10.25 -13.46
CA VAL A 196 -13.66 11.01 -14.56
C VAL A 196 -14.04 12.42 -14.09
N GLY A 197 -14.71 12.56 -12.94
CA GLY A 197 -15.12 13.85 -12.41
C GLY A 197 -13.96 14.80 -12.10
N THR A 198 -12.82 14.27 -11.67
CA THR A 198 -11.59 15.05 -11.45
C THR A 198 -10.81 15.31 -12.75
N SER A 199 -11.14 14.62 -13.84
CA SER A 199 -10.44 14.69 -15.14
C SER A 199 -11.03 15.71 -16.11
N TRP A 200 -11.99 16.54 -15.72
CA TRP A 200 -12.61 17.50 -16.65
C TRP A 200 -11.64 18.57 -17.20
N HIS A 201 -10.39 18.60 -16.72
CA HIS A 201 -9.35 19.50 -17.19
C HIS A 201 -8.45 18.84 -18.25
N PRO A 202 -8.11 19.51 -19.38
CA PRO A 202 -7.28 18.93 -20.45
C PRO A 202 -5.91 18.40 -19.99
N ARG A 203 -5.33 19.02 -18.95
CA ARG A 203 -4.06 18.58 -18.33
C ARG A 203 -4.14 17.25 -17.59
N SER A 204 -5.31 16.64 -17.46
CA SER A 204 -5.47 15.31 -16.86
C SER A 204 -5.23 14.18 -17.86
N TRP A 205 -5.16 14.45 -19.17
CA TRP A 205 -4.90 13.41 -20.18
C TRP A 205 -3.56 12.66 -19.99
N PRO A 206 -2.44 13.34 -19.70
CA PRO A 206 -1.18 12.65 -19.37
C PRO A 206 -1.30 11.71 -18.16
N ALA A 207 -2.17 12.01 -17.19
CA ALA A 207 -2.42 11.11 -16.06
C ALA A 207 -3.03 9.79 -16.54
N TRP A 208 -4.06 9.82 -17.39
CA TRP A 208 -4.65 8.61 -17.97
C TRP A 208 -3.63 7.78 -18.75
N LEU A 209 -2.78 8.42 -19.56
CA LEU A 209 -1.73 7.73 -20.32
C LEU A 209 -0.65 7.10 -19.42
N ARG A 210 -0.23 7.80 -18.35
CA ARG A 210 0.70 7.25 -17.36
C ARG A 210 0.08 6.07 -16.64
N PHE A 211 -1.17 6.23 -16.19
CA PHE A 211 -1.91 5.17 -15.53
C PHE A 211 -2.06 3.93 -16.41
N THR A 212 -2.44 4.06 -17.68
CA THR A 212 -2.56 2.89 -18.56
C THR A 212 -1.23 2.18 -18.72
N ARG A 213 -0.12 2.90 -18.91
CA ARG A 213 1.23 2.28 -18.96
C ARG A 213 1.56 1.54 -17.66
N THR A 214 1.41 2.19 -16.50
CA THR A 214 1.70 1.57 -15.20
C THR A 214 0.80 0.37 -14.92
N ALA A 215 -0.51 0.50 -15.19
CA ALA A 215 -1.47 -0.57 -15.00
C ALA A 215 -1.22 -1.75 -15.95
N LEU A 216 -0.81 -1.50 -17.20
CA LEU A 216 -0.43 -2.57 -18.12
C LEU A 216 0.79 -3.33 -17.60
N VAL A 217 1.86 -2.62 -17.19
CA VAL A 217 3.07 -3.26 -16.64
C VAL A 217 2.72 -4.07 -15.38
N TYR A 218 2.04 -3.45 -14.42
CA TYR A 218 1.80 -4.04 -13.11
C TYR A 218 0.72 -5.14 -13.12
N TYR A 219 -0.34 -5.01 -13.93
CA TYR A 219 -1.45 -5.97 -13.92
C TYR A 219 -1.42 -6.98 -15.07
N LEU A 220 -0.82 -6.66 -16.23
CA LEU A 220 -0.64 -7.66 -17.29
C LEU A 220 0.68 -8.42 -17.18
N GLY A 221 1.69 -7.85 -16.50
CA GLY A 221 2.94 -8.54 -16.19
C GLY A 221 2.75 -9.71 -15.22
N GLN A 222 1.68 -9.70 -14.41
CA GLN A 222 1.43 -10.78 -13.46
C GLN A 222 0.79 -12.01 -14.14
N PRO A 223 1.33 -13.22 -13.91
CA PRO A 223 0.82 -14.44 -14.53
C PRO A 223 -0.66 -14.61 -14.19
N ARG A 224 -1.49 -14.70 -15.23
CA ARG A 224 -2.94 -14.91 -15.10
C ARG A 224 -3.20 -16.07 -14.14
N ARG A 225 -4.00 -15.82 -13.09
CA ARG A 225 -4.46 -16.85 -12.14
C ARG A 225 -5.08 -18.00 -12.96
N GLY A 226 -4.36 -19.12 -13.05
CA GLY A 226 -4.88 -20.36 -13.65
C GLY A 226 -6.18 -20.73 -12.94
N LYS A 227 -7.21 -21.01 -13.72
CA LYS A 227 -8.52 -21.43 -13.22
C LYS A 227 -8.47 -22.82 -12.60
#